data_AF-A0A7Z0MAE8-F1
#
_entry.id   AF-A0A7Z0MAE8-F1
#
_cell.length_a   1.000
_cell.length_b   1.000
_cell.length_c   1.000
_cell.angle_alpha   90.00
_cell.angle_beta   90.00
_cell.angle_gamma   90.00
#
_symmetry.space_group_name_H-M   'P 1'
#
loop_
_entity.id
_entity.type
_entity.pdbx_description
1 polymer ?
#
loop_
_entity_poly.entity_id
_entity_poly.type
_entity_poly.pdbx_seq_one_letter_code
_entity_poly.pdbx_strand_id
1 'polypeptide(L)'
;MYLHEGNGIPVGIAPTLITITRDFQETLVAEVGANSYGSYTKNRPIVNMADSLIRHEIYFAEIFKEFGDQIHEKFGPAMFKLRQKYLPQPQVKALKKLLQTEELKA
;
A
#
# COMPACT_ATOMS: atom_id res chain seq x y z
N MET A 1 -0.69 9.52 -6.25
CA MET A 1 -0.50 8.10 -5.90
C MET A 1 0.82 8.03 -5.15
N TYR A 2 0.79 7.88 -3.82
CA TYR A 2 2.03 7.63 -3.06
C TYR A 2 2.40 6.18 -3.27
N LEU A 3 3.60 5.93 -3.80
CA LEU A 3 4.13 4.58 -3.90
C LEU A 3 4.62 4.20 -2.51
N HIS A 4 4.09 3.07 -2.00
CA HIS A 4 4.19 2.58 -0.62
C HIS A 4 5.62 2.57 -0.05
N GLU A 5 6.64 2.51 -0.90
CA GLU A 5 8.05 2.42 -0.50
C GLU A 5 8.93 3.54 -1.08
N GLY A 6 8.34 4.55 -1.76
CA GLY A 6 9.06 5.68 -2.37
C GLY A 6 10.03 5.31 -3.51
N ASN A 7 10.23 4.02 -3.79
CA ASN A 7 11.20 3.47 -4.72
C ASN A 7 10.66 3.26 -6.16
N GLY A 8 9.47 3.77 -6.46
CA GLY A 8 8.88 3.61 -7.79
C GLY A 8 8.15 2.27 -8.01
N ILE A 9 8.29 1.29 -7.11
CA ILE A 9 7.72 -0.05 -7.29
C ILE A 9 6.29 -0.09 -6.77
N PRO A 10 5.28 -0.35 -7.62
CA PRO A 10 3.90 -0.51 -7.17
C PRO A 10 3.77 -1.83 -6.41
N VAL A 11 3.64 -1.74 -5.08
CA VAL A 11 3.41 -2.91 -4.23
C VAL A 11 1.98 -2.90 -3.68
N GLY A 12 1.08 -3.65 -4.32
CA GLY A 12 -0.33 -3.75 -3.92
C GLY A 12 -1.21 -4.28 -5.04
N ILE A 13 -2.37 -4.84 -4.69
CA ILE A 13 -3.32 -5.47 -5.64
C ILE A 13 -4.42 -4.47 -6.08
N ALA A 14 -4.32 -3.20 -5.71
CA ALA A 14 -5.39 -2.23 -5.90
C ALA A 14 -4.93 -0.97 -6.65
N PRO A 15 -4.48 -1.08 -7.91
CA PRO A 15 -3.98 0.06 -8.70
C PRO A 15 -5.05 1.15 -8.93
N THR A 16 -6.31 0.80 -8.70
CA THR A 16 -7.50 1.61 -8.94
C THR A 16 -8.23 1.99 -7.66
N LEU A 17 -7.72 1.64 -6.47
CA LEU A 17 -8.35 2.00 -5.21
C LEU A 17 -7.93 3.40 -4.77
N ILE A 18 -8.92 4.21 -4.43
CA ILE A 18 -8.75 5.56 -3.89
C ILE A 18 -9.43 5.62 -2.52
N THR A 19 -8.71 6.11 -1.52
CA THR A 19 -9.23 6.42 -0.19
C THR A 19 -9.05 7.91 0.05
N ILE A 20 -10.15 8.60 0.36
CA ILE A 20 -10.17 10.03 0.71
C ILE A 20 -10.79 10.17 2.09
N THR A 21 -10.19 11.01 2.92
CA THR A 21 -10.81 11.50 4.15
C THR A 21 -10.90 13.02 4.09
N ARG A 22 -11.89 13.58 4.79
CA ARG A 22 -12.05 15.02 4.90
C ARG A 22 -12.23 15.40 6.35
N ASP A 23 -11.33 16.25 6.84
CA ASP A 23 -11.38 16.88 8.16
C ASP A 23 -11.62 15.91 9.33
N PHE A 24 -11.20 14.65 9.22
CA PHE A 24 -11.46 13.58 10.19
C PHE A 24 -12.95 13.29 10.46
N GLN A 25 -13.84 13.68 9.54
CA GLN A 25 -15.30 13.59 9.72
C GLN A 25 -15.97 12.63 8.75
N GLU A 26 -15.43 12.48 7.55
CA GLU A 26 -16.00 11.64 6.52
C GLU A 26 -14.92 10.96 5.68
N THR A 27 -15.25 9.78 5.16
CA THR A 27 -14.37 9.04 4.27
C THR A 27 -15.12 8.48 3.07
N LEU A 28 -14.44 8.46 1.93
CA LEU A 28 -14.84 7.81 0.69
C LEU A 28 -13.75 6.81 0.30
N VAL A 29 -14.12 5.56 0.10
CA VAL A 29 -13.25 4.53 -0.48
C VAL A 29 -13.89 4.02 -1.76
N ALA A 30 -13.17 4.08 -2.88
CA ALA A 30 -13.71 3.71 -4.18
C ALA A 30 -12.69 2.98 -5.04
N GLU A 31 -13.15 2.00 -5.81
CA GLU A 31 -12.40 1.46 -6.94
C GLU A 31 -12.83 2.21 -8.20
N VAL A 32 -11.86 2.77 -8.92
CA VAL A 32 -12.09 3.55 -10.14
C VAL A 32 -11.76 2.75 -11.40
N GLY A 33 -12.61 2.82 -12.42
CA GLY A 33 -12.43 2.07 -13.66
C GLY A 33 -13.72 1.96 -14.46
N ALA A 34 -13.79 0.97 -15.35
CA ALA A 34 -14.96 0.76 -16.21
C ALA A 34 -16.26 0.52 -15.41
N ASN A 35 -16.17 -0.18 -14.28
CA ASN A 35 -17.28 -0.42 -13.36
C ASN A 35 -16.93 0.13 -11.98
N SER A 36 -16.90 1.46 -11.86
CA SER A 36 -16.50 2.11 -10.60
C SER A 36 -17.55 1.88 -9.51
N TYR A 37 -17.10 1.61 -8.30
CA TYR A 37 -17.95 1.46 -7.12
C TYR A 37 -17.24 2.01 -5.88
N GLY A 38 -18.00 2.44 -4.88
CA GLY A 38 -17.42 3.00 -3.67
C GLY A 38 -18.36 3.02 -2.49
N SER A 39 -17.80 3.32 -1.33
CA SER A 39 -18.49 3.45 -0.06
C SER A 39 -18.14 4.78 0.57
N TYR A 40 -19.16 5.49 1.02
CA TYR A 40 -19.06 6.75 1.73
C TYR A 40 -19.64 6.59 3.14
N THR A 41 -18.96 7.12 4.15
CA THR A 41 -19.46 7.07 5.51
C THR A 41 -18.95 8.22 6.38
N LYS A 42 -19.77 8.59 7.36
CA LYS A 42 -19.42 9.48 8.49
C LYS A 42 -19.27 8.72 9.82
N ASN A 43 -19.28 7.38 9.78
CA ASN A 43 -19.12 6.56 10.97
C ASN A 43 -17.72 6.78 11.55
N ARG A 44 -17.63 7.42 12.72
CA ARG A 44 -16.36 7.87 13.31
C ARG A 44 -15.31 6.76 13.48
N PRO A 45 -15.65 5.55 13.97
CA PRO A 45 -14.71 4.43 13.97
C PRO A 45 -14.09 4.13 12.60
N ILE A 46 -14.90 4.09 11.54
CA ILE A 46 -14.41 3.81 10.18
C ILE A 46 -13.56 4.98 9.65
N VAL A 47 -14.00 6.22 9.87
CA VAL A 47 -13.25 7.42 9.47
C VAL A 47 -11.88 7.46 10.16
N ASN A 48 -11.85 7.25 11.48
CA ASN A 48 -10.60 7.20 12.26
C ASN A 48 -9.65 6.11 11.75
N MET A 49 -10.17 4.95 11.35
CA MET A 49 -9.38 3.88 10.76
C MET A 49 -8.77 4.33 9.41
N ALA A 50 -9.56 4.90 8.51
CA ALA A 50 -9.09 5.39 7.22
C ALA A 50 -8.01 6.48 7.38
N ASP A 51 -8.26 7.47 8.25
CA ASP A 51 -7.32 8.54 8.55
C ASP A 51 -6.00 8.01 9.14
N SER A 52 -6.07 7.00 10.01
CA SER A 52 -4.88 6.40 10.60
C SER A 52 -4.05 5.65 9.58
N LEU A 53 -4.70 4.90 8.67
CA LEU A 53 -4.00 4.25 7.56
C LEU A 53 -3.31 5.26 6.64
N ILE A 54 -3.97 6.37 6.28
CA ILE A 54 -3.35 7.43 5.47
C ILE A 54 -2.10 8.00 6.17
N ARG A 55 -2.17 8.29 7.47
CA ARG A 55 -0.99 8.78 8.21
C ARG A 55 0.10 7.73 8.31
N HIS A 56 -0.24 6.45 8.49
CA HIS A 56 0.74 5.38 8.51
C HIS A 56 1.52 5.31 7.18
N GLU A 57 0.85 5.50 6.04
CA GLU A 57 1.54 5.57 4.73
C GLU A 57 2.55 6.73 4.67
N ILE A 58 2.19 7.91 5.20
CA ILE A 58 3.09 9.07 5.27
C ILE A 58 4.29 8.77 6.16
N TYR A 59 4.05 8.26 7.38
CA TYR A 59 5.13 7.89 8.31
C TYR A 59 6.04 6.85 7.70
N PHE A 60 5.46 5.88 6.99
CA PHE A 60 6.20 4.81 6.35
C PHE A 60 7.09 5.33 5.22
N ALA A 61 6.58 6.24 4.39
CA ALA A 61 7.37 6.90 3.35
C ALA A 61 8.55 7.70 3.94
N GLU A 62 8.33 8.46 5.03
CA GLU A 62 9.42 9.18 5.72
C GLU A 62 10.44 8.20 6.34
N ILE A 63 10.00 7.09 6.93
CA ILE A 63 10.90 6.04 7.45
C ILE A 63 11.72 5.43 6.31
N PHE A 64 11.10 5.13 5.16
CA PHE A 64 11.80 4.58 4.00
C PHE A 64 12.80 5.54 3.38
N LYS A 65 12.50 6.84 3.41
CA LYS A 65 13.42 7.88 2.95
C LYS A 65 14.72 7.88 3.76
N GLU A 66 14.63 7.68 5.07
CA GLU A 66 15.80 7.70 5.96
C GLU A 66 16.49 6.33 6.11
N PHE A 67 15.73 5.23 6.09
CA PHE A 67 16.22 3.88 6.41
C PHE A 67 16.05 2.86 5.28
N GLY A 68 15.73 3.31 4.06
CA GLY A 68 15.39 2.44 2.92
C GLY A 68 16.44 1.37 2.63
N ASP A 69 17.73 1.73 2.62
CA ASP A 69 18.81 0.78 2.34
C ASP A 69 18.91 -0.32 3.41
N GLN A 70 18.80 0.06 4.69
CA GLN A 70 18.83 -0.89 5.81
C GLN A 70 17.61 -1.81 5.80
N ILE A 71 16.44 -1.27 5.44
CA ILE A 71 15.20 -2.02 5.28
C ILE A 71 15.33 -3.00 4.12
N HIS A 72 15.88 -2.56 2.98
CA HIS A 72 16.10 -3.39 1.80
C HIS A 72 17.07 -4.52 2.08
N GLU A 73 18.22 -4.24 2.71
CA GLU A 73 19.20 -5.27 3.10
C GLU A 73 18.55 -6.33 4.00
N LYS A 74 17.80 -5.89 5.01
CA LYS A 74 17.17 -6.77 5.99
C LYS A 74 16.02 -7.59 5.41
N PHE A 75 15.11 -6.97 4.68
CA PHE A 75 13.84 -7.56 4.28
C PHE A 75 13.74 -7.93 2.80
N GLY A 76 14.74 -7.55 2.00
CA GLY A 76 14.76 -7.73 0.55
C GLY A 76 13.86 -6.75 -0.21
N PRO A 77 13.81 -6.87 -1.55
CA PRO A 77 12.97 -6.02 -2.40
C PRO A 77 11.49 -6.14 -2.00
N ALA A 78 10.78 -5.02 -2.03
CA ALA A 78 9.37 -4.92 -1.62
C ALA A 78 9.08 -5.45 -0.20
N MET A 79 10.10 -5.49 0.67
CA MET A 79 10.07 -6.18 1.97
C MET A 79 9.56 -7.62 1.90
N PHE A 80 9.83 -8.35 0.81
CA PHE A 80 9.25 -9.66 0.54
C PHE A 80 9.36 -10.62 1.74
N LYS A 81 10.52 -10.67 2.41
CA LYS A 81 10.77 -11.54 3.58
C LYS A 81 9.82 -11.21 4.74
N LEU A 82 9.47 -9.94 4.93
CA LEU A 82 8.52 -9.51 5.97
C LEU A 82 7.08 -9.83 5.54
N ARG A 83 6.70 -9.43 4.32
CA ARG A 83 5.35 -9.61 3.80
C ARG A 83 4.95 -11.09 3.72
N GLN A 84 5.88 -11.99 3.44
CA GLN A 84 5.62 -13.43 3.43
C GLN A 84 5.07 -13.96 4.77
N LYS A 85 5.39 -13.31 5.89
CA LYS A 85 4.94 -13.74 7.23
C LYS A 85 3.47 -13.40 7.49
N TYR A 86 2.94 -12.36 6.84
CA TYR A 86 1.64 -11.78 7.18
C TYR A 86 0.64 -11.81 6.02
N LEU A 87 1.10 -11.90 4.77
CA LEU A 87 0.23 -11.99 3.61
C LEU A 87 -0.36 -13.40 3.45
N PRO A 88 -1.62 -13.49 2.99
CA PRO A 88 -2.19 -14.76 2.52
C PRO A 88 -1.34 -15.40 1.43
N GLN A 89 -1.23 -16.73 1.43
CA GLN A 89 -0.39 -17.48 0.48
C GLN A 89 -0.62 -17.14 -1.01
N PRO A 90 -1.86 -16.92 -1.49
CA PRO A 90 -2.08 -16.46 -2.87
C PRO A 90 -1.41 -15.11 -3.18
N GLN A 91 -1.42 -14.17 -2.23
CA GLN A 91 -0.80 -12.85 -2.39
C GLN A 91 0.72 -12.93 -2.35
N VAL A 92 1.29 -13.82 -1.52
CA VAL A 92 2.74 -14.10 -1.53
C VAL A 92 3.20 -14.61 -2.89
N LYS A 93 2.44 -15.55 -3.49
CA LYS A 93 2.74 -16.07 -4.83
C LYS A 93 2.67 -14.99 -5.90
N ALA A 94 1.64 -14.14 -5.85
CA ALA A 94 1.49 -13.02 -6.79
C ALA A 94 2.66 -12.02 -6.68
N LEU A 95 3.04 -11.65 -5.45
CA LEU A 95 4.17 -10.75 -5.20
C LEU A 95 5.49 -11.36 -5.69
N LYS A 96 5.74 -12.64 -5.41
CA LYS A 96 6.94 -13.34 -5.92
C LYS A 96 7.02 -13.30 -7.44
N LYS A 97 5.91 -13.53 -8.14
CA LYS A 97 5.86 -13.48 -9.61
C LYS A 97 6.15 -12.07 -10.14
N LEU A 98 5.63 -11.04 -9.47
CA LEU A 98 5.87 -9.63 -9.83
C LEU A 98 7.35 -9.28 -9.71
N LEU A 99 8.00 -9.63 -8.60
CA LEU A 99 9.42 -9.38 -8.38
C LEU A 99 10.32 -10.06 -9.41
N GLN A 100 10.02 -11.32 -9.77
CA GLN A 100 10.74 -12.02 -10.84
C GLN A 100 10.59 -11.36 -12.20
N THR A 101 9.45 -10.72 -12.47
CA THR A 101 9.20 -10.04 -13.75
C THR A 101 9.94 -8.72 -13.85
N GLU A 102 10.10 -7.99 -12.74
CA GLU A 102 10.86 -6.74 -12.68
C GLU A 102 12.38 -6.99 -12.72
N GLU A 103 12.88 -8.03 -12.05
CA GLU A 103 14.29 -8.44 -12.15
C GLU A 103 14.71 -8.83 -13.58
N LEU A 104 13.78 -9.37 -14.40
CA LEU A 104 14.05 -9.70 -15.81
C LEU A 104 14.12 -8.47 -16.73
N LYS A 105 13.70 -7.28 -16.25
CA LYS A 105 13.72 -6.03 -17.01
C LYS A 105 14.91 -5.11 -16.65
N ALA A 106 15.59 -5.39 -15.54
CA ALA A 106 16.74 -4.64 -15.03
C ALA A 106 18.06 -5.23 -15.57
#